data_AF-A0A523YAF5-F1
#
_entry.id   AF-A0A523YAF5-F1
#
_cell.length_a   1.000
_cell.length_b   1.000
_cell.length_c   1.000
_cell.angle_alpha   90.00
_cell.angle_beta   90.00
_cell.angle_gamma   90.00
#
_symmetry.space_group_name_H-M   'P 1'
#
loop_
_entity.id
_entity.type
_entity.pdbx_description
1 polymer ?
#
loop_
_entity_poly.entity_id
_entity_poly.type
_entity_poly.pdbx_seq_one_letter_code
_entity_poly.pdbx_strand_id
1 'polypeptide(L)'
;MPLIPSEESRGIRGMALWRDPEAVPHRHFVFSIPKILRRHFLYDRSLLSGLSRCGWEALKEFFQETVPEEDAVPGAVIAISRCKRDDFLGFNPHLHILCSDGCFYGEGMFRVAPRFETKQLEEIFRHNVFPAMRGTPFQMIKKRDEKGANNT
;
A
#
# COMPACT_ATOMS: atom_id res chain seq x y z
N MET A 1 -19.20 -44.82 -12.47
CA MET A 1 -20.28 -44.18 -11.70
C MET A 1 -19.72 -43.73 -10.36
N PRO A 2 -19.52 -42.42 -10.11
CA PRO A 2 -19.39 -41.91 -8.76
C PRO A 2 -20.77 -41.58 -8.19
N LEU A 3 -20.97 -41.94 -6.93
CA LEU A 3 -22.20 -41.82 -6.16
C LEU A 3 -22.47 -40.36 -5.81
N ILE A 4 -23.69 -39.88 -6.08
CA ILE A 4 -24.23 -38.59 -5.66
C ILE A 4 -24.74 -38.75 -4.22
N PRO A 5 -24.31 -37.95 -3.23
CA PRO A 5 -25.01 -37.87 -1.95
C PRO A 5 -26.31 -37.07 -2.15
N SER A 6 -27.41 -37.64 -1.69
CA SER A 6 -28.77 -37.07 -1.72
C SER A 6 -28.86 -35.76 -0.95
N GLU A 7 -29.39 -34.71 -1.60
CA GLU A 7 -29.83 -33.48 -0.94
C GLU A 7 -31.02 -33.75 -0.03
N GLU A 8 -30.88 -33.51 1.27
CA GLU A 8 -32.00 -33.10 2.10
C GLU A 8 -31.53 -32.13 3.21
N SER A 9 -31.62 -30.83 2.94
CA SER A 9 -32.08 -29.88 3.94
C SER A 9 -32.63 -28.63 3.26
N ARG A 10 -33.93 -28.47 3.43
CA ARG A 10 -34.71 -27.29 3.04
C ARG A 10 -34.16 -26.06 3.76
N GLY A 11 -33.62 -25.12 3.00
CA GLY A 11 -33.20 -23.82 3.53
C GLY A 11 -32.82 -22.86 2.41
N ILE A 12 -33.72 -21.91 2.13
CA ILE A 12 -33.47 -20.62 1.47
C ILE A 12 -32.82 -20.68 0.07
N ARG A 13 -33.67 -20.87 -0.95
CA ARG A 13 -33.35 -20.56 -2.35
C ARG A 13 -33.04 -19.06 -2.48
N GLY A 14 -31.78 -18.71 -2.75
CA GLY A 14 -31.40 -17.33 -3.12
C GLY A 14 -29.98 -16.86 -2.82
N MET A 15 -29.09 -17.71 -2.29
CA MET A 15 -27.72 -17.32 -1.91
C MET A 15 -26.63 -18.23 -2.49
N ALA A 16 -26.84 -18.73 -3.71
CA ALA A 16 -25.84 -19.53 -4.42
C ALA A 16 -24.95 -18.61 -5.28
N LEU A 17 -23.90 -18.06 -4.65
CA LEU A 17 -22.59 -17.68 -5.23
C LEU A 17 -21.79 -16.75 -4.29
N TRP A 18 -21.81 -16.98 -2.97
CA TRP A 18 -20.66 -16.56 -2.17
C TRP A 18 -19.60 -17.63 -2.36
N ARG A 19 -18.79 -17.48 -3.41
CA ARG A 19 -17.49 -18.13 -3.54
C ARG A 19 -16.82 -17.91 -2.18
N ASP A 20 -16.36 -18.97 -1.50
CA ASP A 20 -15.45 -18.81 -0.36
C ASP A 20 -14.44 -17.73 -0.75
N PRO A 21 -14.32 -16.62 -0.01
CA PRO A 21 -13.32 -15.63 -0.34
C PRO A 21 -11.98 -16.31 -0.07
N GLU A 22 -11.36 -16.86 -1.12
CA GLU A 22 -9.96 -17.25 -1.08
C GLU A 22 -9.21 -16.07 -0.45
N ALA A 23 -8.57 -16.33 0.68
CA ALA A 23 -7.98 -15.28 1.50
C ALA A 23 -7.04 -14.44 0.64
N VAL A 24 -7.30 -13.13 0.56
CA VAL A 24 -6.46 -12.23 -0.22
C VAL A 24 -5.05 -12.28 0.36
N PRO A 25 -4.03 -12.66 -0.45
CA PRO A 25 -2.66 -12.70 0.04
C PRO A 25 -2.23 -11.31 0.47
N HIS A 26 -1.44 -11.22 1.54
CA HIS A 26 -0.99 -9.96 2.11
C HIS A 26 0.51 -9.99 2.38
N ARG A 27 1.14 -8.82 2.30
CA ARG A 27 2.55 -8.59 2.63
C ARG A 27 2.68 -7.55 3.72
N HIS A 28 3.65 -7.77 4.61
CA HIS A 28 4.03 -6.82 5.63
C HIS A 28 5.26 -6.03 5.19
N PHE A 29 5.11 -4.72 5.07
CA PHE A 29 6.20 -3.79 4.80
C PHE A 29 6.58 -3.03 6.05
N VAL A 30 7.88 -2.79 6.22
CA VAL A 30 8.41 -1.97 7.29
C VAL A 30 9.27 -0.86 6.71
N PHE A 31 8.78 0.38 6.76
CA PHE A 31 9.56 1.56 6.36
C PHE A 31 10.20 2.18 7.59
N SER A 32 11.52 2.24 7.61
CA SER A 32 12.29 2.87 8.70
C SER A 32 12.90 4.19 8.25
N ILE A 33 12.91 5.17 9.16
CA ILE A 33 13.54 6.47 8.90
C ILE A 33 15.04 6.43 9.23
N PRO A 34 15.92 6.99 8.35
CA PRO A 34 17.35 7.15 8.63
C PRO A 34 17.62 7.87 9.95
N LYS A 35 18.64 7.43 10.70
CA LYS A 35 18.95 7.93 12.06
C LYS A 35 19.03 9.46 12.15
N ILE A 36 19.60 10.13 11.14
CA ILE A 36 19.74 11.59 11.10
C ILE A 36 18.38 12.31 11.11
N LEU A 37 17.37 11.74 10.44
CA LEU A 37 16.06 12.37 10.29
C LEU A 37 15.16 12.14 11.52
N ARG A 38 15.44 11.12 12.33
CA ARG A 38 14.60 10.75 13.48
C ARG A 38 14.42 11.88 14.49
N ARG A 39 15.42 12.74 14.64
CA ARG A 39 15.36 13.88 15.56
C ARG A 39 14.33 14.92 15.13
N HIS A 40 14.07 15.09 13.83
CA HIS A 40 13.01 15.96 13.34
C HIS A 40 11.62 15.43 13.74
N PHE A 41 11.35 14.14 13.53
CA PHE A 41 10.10 13.49 13.94
C PHE A 41 9.91 13.38 15.46
N LEU A 42 10.99 13.50 16.25
CA LEU A 42 10.91 13.53 17.70
C LEU A 42 10.35 14.86 18.21
N TYR A 43 10.80 15.97 17.61
CA TYR A 43 10.42 17.32 18.02
C TYR A 43 9.14 17.80 17.34
N ASP A 44 8.95 17.48 16.06
CA ASP A 44 7.73 17.79 15.30
C ASP A 44 6.94 16.51 15.01
N ARG A 45 5.90 16.29 15.82
CA ARG A 45 5.03 15.12 15.70
C ARG A 45 4.01 15.25 14.57
N SER A 46 3.78 16.45 14.03
CA SER A 46 2.87 16.63 12.90
C SER A 46 3.37 15.89 11.65
N LEU A 47 4.69 15.77 11.50
CA LEU A 47 5.38 15.05 10.44
C LEU A 47 5.04 13.55 10.40
N LEU A 48 4.59 12.95 11.51
CA LEU A 48 4.21 11.53 11.54
C LEU A 48 3.01 11.23 10.65
N SER A 49 2.04 12.16 10.58
CA SER A 49 0.91 12.03 9.66
C SER A 49 1.35 12.09 8.20
N GLY A 50 2.28 13.00 7.88
CA GLY A 50 2.93 13.09 6.58
C GLY A 50 3.68 11.80 6.22
N LEU A 51 4.38 11.20 7.19
CA LEU A 51 5.11 9.94 7.00
C LEU A 51 4.19 8.80 6.56
N SER A 52 3.05 8.61 7.23
CA SER A 52 2.06 7.61 6.81
C SER A 52 1.57 7.85 5.39
N ARG A 53 1.32 9.11 5.03
CA ARG A 53 0.90 9.47 3.67
C ARG A 53 2.00 9.17 2.64
N CYS A 54 3.26 9.51 2.92
CA CYS A 54 4.39 9.16 2.06
C CYS A 54 4.50 7.65 1.85
N GLY A 55 4.30 6.86 2.91
CA GLY A 55 4.31 5.39 2.82
C GLY A 55 3.17 4.84 1.95
N TRP A 56 1.97 5.41 2.08
CA TRP A 56 0.83 5.06 1.22
C TRP A 56 1.08 5.40 -0.24
N GLU A 57 1.48 6.63 -0.55
CA GLU A 57 1.70 7.08 -1.93
C GLU A 57 2.82 6.26 -2.60
N ALA A 58 3.91 5.98 -1.86
CA ALA A 58 4.99 5.15 -2.39
C ALA A 58 4.52 3.74 -2.74
N LEU A 59 3.69 3.11 -1.89
CA LEU A 59 3.13 1.80 -2.19
C LEU A 59 2.16 1.86 -3.36
N LYS A 60 1.26 2.86 -3.38
CA LYS A 60 0.27 3.01 -4.45
C LYS A 60 0.95 3.17 -5.81
N GLU A 61 1.91 4.08 -5.91
CA GLU A 61 2.69 4.33 -7.13
C GLU A 61 3.40 3.05 -7.59
N PHE A 62 4.10 2.40 -6.68
CA PHE A 62 4.82 1.15 -6.96
C PHE A 62 3.90 0.05 -7.50
N PHE A 63 2.76 -0.18 -6.85
CA PHE A 63 1.82 -1.21 -7.27
C PHE A 63 1.11 -0.85 -8.58
N GLN A 64 0.84 0.43 -8.84
CA GLN A 64 0.27 0.91 -10.11
C GLN A 64 1.24 0.76 -11.28
N GLU A 65 2.55 0.84 -11.05
CA GLU A 65 3.55 0.55 -12.08
C GLU A 65 3.74 -0.96 -12.29
N THR A 66 3.59 -1.74 -11.23
CA THR A 66 3.86 -3.18 -11.27
C THR A 66 2.67 -3.98 -11.84
N VAL A 67 1.44 -3.51 -11.63
CA VAL A 67 0.22 -4.17 -12.12
C VAL A 67 -0.25 -3.48 -13.41
N PRO A 68 -0.36 -4.21 -14.55
CA PRO A 68 -0.65 -3.60 -15.85
C PRO A 68 -2.12 -3.19 -16.04
N GLU A 69 -2.94 -3.26 -15.00
CA GLU A 69 -4.38 -3.00 -15.06
C GLU A 69 -4.66 -1.51 -14.82
N GLU A 70 -5.60 -0.94 -15.57
CA GLU A 70 -6.06 0.42 -15.35
C GLU A 70 -6.80 0.54 -14.00
N ASP A 71 -6.60 1.67 -13.31
CA ASP A 71 -7.18 1.96 -12.00
C ASP A 71 -6.89 0.91 -10.90
N ALA A 72 -5.81 0.15 -11.06
CA ALA A 72 -5.32 -0.77 -10.04
C ALA A 72 -4.98 -0.03 -8.73
N VAL A 73 -5.57 -0.48 -7.62
CA VAL A 73 -5.30 0.06 -6.28
C VAL A 73 -5.08 -1.07 -5.28
N PRO A 74 -3.95 -1.08 -4.54
CA PRO A 74 -3.74 -2.02 -3.46
C PRO A 74 -4.58 -1.63 -2.23
N GLY A 75 -4.97 -2.59 -1.40
CA GLY A 75 -5.51 -2.32 -0.06
C GLY A 75 -4.38 -2.28 0.97
N ALA A 76 -4.33 -1.27 1.85
CA ALA A 76 -3.31 -1.21 2.89
C ALA A 76 -3.83 -0.66 4.23
N VAL A 77 -3.30 -1.21 5.32
CA VAL A 77 -3.45 -0.69 6.69
C VAL A 77 -2.08 -0.26 7.19
N ILE A 78 -1.95 1.01 7.56
CA ILE A 78 -0.69 1.63 7.97
C ILE A 78 -0.74 1.97 9.46
N ALA A 79 0.19 1.40 10.23
CA ALA A 79 0.39 1.72 11.63
C ALA A 79 1.75 2.41 11.82
N ILE A 80 1.74 3.58 12.45
CA ILE A 80 2.97 4.28 12.82
C ILE A 80 3.44 3.74 14.17
N SER A 81 4.60 3.08 14.17
CA SER A 81 5.26 2.68 15.41
C SER A 81 6.34 3.70 15.77
N ARG A 82 6.19 4.30 16.94
CA ARG A 82 7.20 5.15 17.57
C ARG A 82 7.91 4.29 18.60
N CYS A 83 8.93 3.54 18.22
CA CYS A 83 9.65 2.79 19.25
C CYS A 83 10.34 3.80 20.18
N LYS A 84 9.85 3.86 21.42
CA LYS A 84 10.48 4.47 22.59
C LYS A 84 10.49 3.39 23.66
N ARG A 85 11.67 2.92 24.03
CA ARG A 85 11.94 2.19 25.26
C ARG A 85 12.81 3.14 26.07
N ASP A 86 12.25 3.62 27.20
CA ASP A 86 12.75 4.49 28.31
C ASP A 86 13.85 5.56 28.08
N ASP A 87 14.65 5.48 27.03
CA ASP A 87 15.76 6.37 26.74
C ASP A 87 15.47 7.22 25.50
N PHE A 88 15.77 8.52 25.56
CA PHE A 88 15.74 9.40 24.38
C PHE A 88 16.67 8.92 23.24
N LEU A 89 17.57 7.96 23.50
CA LEU A 89 18.43 7.30 22.51
C LEU A 89 17.68 6.31 21.60
N GLY A 90 16.51 5.81 21.99
CA GLY A 90 15.81 4.72 21.30
C GLY A 90 14.81 5.14 20.20
N PHE A 91 14.58 6.44 19.99
CA PHE A 91 13.52 6.90 19.09
C PHE A 91 13.73 6.42 17.65
N ASN A 92 12.88 5.50 17.19
CA ASN A 92 12.87 4.97 15.83
C ASN A 92 11.45 5.01 15.25
N PRO A 93 11.05 6.12 14.60
CA PRO A 93 9.79 6.17 13.89
C PRO A 93 9.87 5.26 12.66
N HIS A 94 8.98 4.28 12.59
CA HIS A 94 8.84 3.38 11.46
C HIS A 94 7.36 3.10 11.19
N LEU A 95 7.05 2.78 9.95
CA LEU A 95 5.72 2.37 9.52
C LEU A 95 5.68 0.86 9.42
N HIS A 96 4.66 0.25 10.00
CA HIS A 96 4.23 -1.10 9.67
C HIS A 96 3.05 -0.99 8.73
N ILE A 97 3.14 -1.65 7.58
CA ILE A 97 2.08 -1.62 6.58
C ILE A 97 1.70 -3.05 6.24
N LEU A 98 0.45 -3.41 6.52
CA LEU A 98 -0.15 -4.64 6.02
C LEU A 98 -0.86 -4.30 4.72
N CYS A 99 -0.33 -4.79 3.60
CA CYS A 99 -0.81 -4.48 2.26
C CYS A 99 -1.29 -5.75 1.57
N SER A 100 -2.31 -5.66 0.72
CA SER A 100 -2.65 -6.74 -0.21
C SER A 100 -1.45 -7.02 -1.11
N ASP A 101 -1.19 -8.30 -1.40
CA ASP A 101 -0.10 -8.74 -2.26
C ASP A 101 -0.46 -8.60 -3.74
N GLY A 102 -0.92 -7.42 -4.13
CA GLY A 102 -1.58 -7.18 -5.39
C GLY A 102 -2.55 -6.02 -5.34
N CYS A 103 -3.25 -5.82 -6.45
CA CYS A 103 -4.21 -4.74 -6.63
C CYS A 103 -5.61 -5.24 -6.91
N PHE A 104 -6.57 -4.46 -6.44
CA PHE A 104 -7.95 -4.51 -6.92
C PHE A 104 -8.11 -3.62 -8.14
N TYR A 105 -8.85 -4.09 -9.13
CA TYR A 105 -9.11 -3.36 -10.37
C TYR A 105 -10.51 -3.72 -10.92
N GLY A 106 -11.07 -2.84 -11.74
CA GLY A 106 -12.41 -3.02 -12.31
C GLY A 106 -13.49 -3.28 -11.26
N GLU A 107 -14.41 -4.21 -11.54
CA GLU A 107 -15.53 -4.59 -10.66
C GLU A 107 -15.12 -5.54 -9.52
N GLY A 108 -14.04 -5.22 -8.80
CA GLY A 108 -13.58 -5.98 -7.64
C GLY A 108 -12.75 -7.22 -7.98
N MET A 109 -12.15 -7.27 -9.18
CA MET A 109 -11.17 -8.29 -9.52
C MET A 109 -9.86 -8.03 -8.76
N PHE A 110 -9.16 -9.10 -8.37
CA PHE A 110 -7.89 -9.01 -7.67
C PHE A 110 -6.77 -9.68 -8.47
N ARG A 111 -5.67 -8.95 -8.68
CA ARG A 111 -4.47 -9.46 -9.36
C ARG A 111 -3.29 -9.43 -8.41
N VAL A 112 -2.71 -10.61 -8.16
CA VAL A 112 -1.49 -10.76 -7.37
C VAL A 112 -0.33 -10.06 -8.07
N ALA A 113 0.45 -9.29 -7.31
CA ALA A 113 1.62 -8.62 -7.88
C ALA A 113 2.74 -9.63 -8.18
N PRO A 114 3.46 -9.47 -9.32
CA PRO A 114 4.66 -10.25 -9.58
C PRO A 114 5.71 -10.02 -8.48
N ARG A 115 6.71 -10.90 -8.42
CA ARG A 115 7.87 -10.66 -7.55
C ARG A 115 8.58 -9.38 -7.98
N PHE A 116 8.94 -8.56 -7.02
CA PHE A 116 9.55 -7.26 -7.23
C PHE A 116 10.72 -7.06 -6.27
N GLU A 117 11.60 -6.12 -6.61
CA GLU A 117 12.73 -5.76 -5.76
C GLU A 117 12.35 -4.63 -4.80
N THR A 118 12.71 -4.78 -3.53
CA THR A 118 12.39 -3.78 -2.49
C THR A 118 13.14 -2.46 -2.66
N LYS A 119 14.24 -2.45 -3.43
CA LYS A 119 15.04 -1.23 -3.69
C LYS A 119 14.26 -0.16 -4.44
N GLN A 120 13.44 -0.56 -5.42
CA GLN A 120 12.61 0.38 -6.18
C GLN A 120 11.61 1.09 -5.25
N LEU A 121 10.95 0.31 -4.39
CA LEU A 121 10.03 0.85 -3.39
C LEU A 121 10.74 1.74 -2.35
N GLU A 122 11.97 1.39 -1.95
CA GLU A 122 12.79 2.23 -1.08
C GLU A 122 13.12 3.58 -1.72
N GLU A 123 13.45 3.60 -3.01
CA GLU A 123 13.78 4.82 -3.75
C GLU A 123 12.58 5.77 -3.85
N ILE A 124 11.41 5.24 -4.19
CA ILE A 124 10.14 6.00 -4.24
C ILE A 124 9.82 6.57 -2.85
N PHE A 125 9.92 5.75 -1.81
CA PHE A 125 9.66 6.19 -0.44
C PHE A 125 10.62 7.31 -0.01
N ARG A 126 11.92 7.17 -0.33
CA ARG A 126 12.92 8.20 -0.05
C ARG A 126 12.60 9.51 -0.77
N HIS A 127 12.16 9.44 -2.03
CA HIS A 127 11.76 10.62 -2.80
C HIS A 127 10.55 11.32 -2.16
N ASN A 128 9.60 10.56 -1.61
CA ASN A 128 8.37 11.09 -1.02
C ASN A 128 8.55 11.71 0.38
N VAL A 129 9.51 11.25 1.18
CA VAL A 129 9.73 11.74 2.55
C VAL A 129 10.35 13.14 2.59
N PHE A 130 11.29 13.46 1.69
CA PHE A 130 11.99 14.75 1.71
C PHE A 130 11.07 15.96 1.50
N PRO A 131 10.17 15.98 0.50
CA PRO A 131 9.21 17.07 0.32
C PRO A 131 8.25 17.22 1.49
N ALA A 132 7.78 16.11 2.07
CA ALA A 132 6.86 16.15 3.21
C ALA A 132 7.49 16.83 4.44
N MET A 133 8.81 16.70 4.63
CA MET A 133 9.54 17.38 5.71
C MET A 133 9.73 18.89 5.48
N ARG A 134 9.60 19.39 4.24
CA ARG A 134 9.78 20.81 3.90
C ARG A 134 8.50 21.64 4.05
N GLY A 135 7.39 21.04 4.45
CA GLY A 135 6.09 21.72 4.55
C GLY A 135 5.49 22.09 3.20
N THR A 136 6.07 21.65 2.09
CA THR A 136 5.46 21.78 0.77
C THR A 136 4.19 20.93 0.73
N PRO A 137 3.02 21.48 0.34
CA PRO A 137 1.85 20.68 0.06
C PRO A 137 2.24 19.59 -0.93
N PHE A 138 1.85 18.35 -0.64
CA PHE A 138 2.07 17.22 -1.53
C PHE A 138 1.37 17.54 -2.86
N GLN A 139 2.12 18.02 -3.85
CA GLN A 139 1.62 18.11 -5.20
C GLN A 139 1.49 16.68 -5.67
N MET A 140 0.25 16.25 -5.91
CA MET A 140 0.02 15.06 -6.71
C MET A 140 0.82 15.28 -7.97
N ILE A 141 1.85 14.46 -8.21
CA ILE A 141 2.47 14.39 -9.52
C ILE A 141 1.33 13.94 -10.43
N LYS A 142 0.67 14.90 -11.08
CA LYS A 142 -0.21 14.60 -12.19
C LYS A 142 0.66 13.81 -13.15
N LYS A 143 0.22 12.60 -13.50
CA LYS A 143 0.78 11.86 -14.62
C LYS A 143 1.05 12.87 -15.73
N ARG A 144 2.27 12.83 -16.25
CA ARG A 144 2.65 13.53 -17.47
C ARG A 144 1.55 13.22 -18.49
N ASP A 145 0.72 14.19 -18.81
CA ASP A 145 -0.16 14.12 -19.97
C ASP A 145 0.76 14.17 -21.19
N GLU A 146 1.33 13.02 -21.56
CA GLU A 146 1.85 12.79 -22.91
C GLU A 146 0.64 12.55 -23.83
N LYS A 147 -0.15 13.61 -24.01
CA LYS A 147 -1.01 13.79 -25.18
C LYS A 147 -0.71 15.17 -25.74
N GLY A 148 0.37 15.25 -26.51
CA GLY A 148 0.72 16.42 -27.29
C GLY A 148 1.56 16.00 -28.49
N ALA A 149 1.01 16.24 -29.69
CA ALA A 149 1.60 16.08 -31.02
C ALA A 149 1.86 14.62 -31.43
N ASN A 150 1.19 14.09 -32.45
CA ASN A 150 1.38 14.57 -33.82
C ASN A 150 0.06 14.75 -34.57
N ASN A 151 -0.17 15.99 -35.01
CA ASN A 151 -1.04 16.36 -36.11
C ASN A 151 -0.13 16.79 -37.26
N THR A 152 -0.03 15.95 -38.29
CA THR A 152 0.04 16.27 -39.74
C THR A 152 0.00 14.97 -40.52
#